data_AF-A0A1Z4QSY6-F1
#
_entry.id   AF-A0A1Z4QSY6-F1
#
_cell.length_a   1.000
_cell.length_b   1.000
_cell.length_c   1.000
_cell.angle_alpha   90.00
_cell.angle_beta   90.00
_cell.angle_gamma   90.00
#
_symmetry.space_group_name_H-M   'P 1'
#
loop_
_entity.id
_entity.type
_entity.pdbx_description
1 polymer ?
#
loop_
_entity_poly.entity_id
_entity_poly.type
_entity_poly.pdbx_seq_one_letter_code
_entity_poly.pdbx_strand_id
1 'polypeptide(L)'
;MEIFINEVSLEGQYPTEAEFRDAIKIFIAIFELINLKLQNKKLYKEDNIIYLKYDAIRDSNFTASLNQIKDKSLKTAFRNIVFNKSNPQEWRQEQVHASSDFFDYLTVDSNYKNVNDTSLAEVAERKLQNDNQNYLLLNFLNSSFKIPHPEINRCCLITIVKNNDIINQICVDSIDNKLALEHWLENKFNLTKIEYPSDAPKPPRDEQTILRDTTRFRKTSSRCQDRVIYYELITATYWYVDNLHNGQASHLEVFDRTGKNHLGEADLDGNIDVSKCDRNKTIEDLIN
;
A
#
# COMPACT_ATOMS: atom_id res chain seq x y z
N MET A 1 -6.92 -6.25 -3.79
CA MET A 1 -7.06 -4.79 -3.57
C MET A 1 -7.00 -4.07 -4.90
N GLU A 2 -7.68 -2.92 -4.99
CA GLU A 2 -7.64 -2.03 -6.15
C GLU A 2 -7.11 -0.66 -5.72
N ILE A 3 -6.18 -0.10 -6.48
CA ILE A 3 -5.50 1.15 -6.16
C ILE A 3 -5.66 2.08 -7.35
N PHE A 4 -6.12 3.30 -7.12
CA PHE A 4 -6.42 4.29 -8.14
C PHE A 4 -5.49 5.49 -8.01
N ILE A 5 -4.90 5.97 -9.10
CA ILE A 5 -4.32 7.32 -9.12
C ILE A 5 -5.46 8.31 -9.12
N ASN A 6 -5.49 9.22 -8.13
CA ASN A 6 -6.49 10.27 -8.05
C ASN A 6 -6.04 11.51 -8.82
N GLU A 7 -6.43 11.64 -10.09
CA GLU A 7 -6.11 12.81 -10.91
C GLU A 7 -6.72 14.11 -10.38
N VAL A 8 -7.86 14.06 -9.67
CA VAL A 8 -8.51 15.23 -9.06
C VAL A 8 -7.62 15.90 -8.00
N SER A 9 -6.64 15.17 -7.47
CA SER A 9 -5.68 15.71 -6.51
C SER A 9 -4.63 16.63 -7.13
N LEU A 10 -4.61 16.81 -8.46
CA LEU A 10 -3.83 17.82 -9.19
C LEU A 10 -4.71 19.06 -9.42
N GLU A 11 -4.57 20.07 -8.58
CA GLU A 11 -5.41 21.28 -8.58
C GLU A 11 -4.61 22.59 -8.47
N GLY A 12 -3.45 22.65 -9.12
CA GLY A 12 -2.59 23.82 -9.12
C GLY A 12 -1.93 24.08 -7.76
N GLN A 13 -1.77 23.02 -6.95
CA GLN A 13 -1.30 23.12 -5.57
C GLN A 13 0.19 23.45 -5.44
N TYR A 14 0.98 23.33 -6.51
CA TYR A 14 2.41 23.61 -6.47
C TYR A 14 2.68 25.06 -6.91
N PRO A 15 3.23 25.92 -6.03
CA PRO A 15 3.64 27.27 -6.40
C PRO A 15 4.83 27.29 -7.38
N THR A 16 5.69 26.27 -7.34
CA THR A 16 6.95 26.24 -8.09
C THR A 16 7.22 24.90 -8.79
N GLU A 17 8.04 24.93 -9.83
CA GLU A 17 8.56 23.71 -10.49
C GLU A 17 9.32 22.81 -9.50
N ALA A 18 10.06 23.40 -8.57
CA ALA A 18 10.83 22.66 -7.57
C ALA A 18 9.91 21.82 -6.67
N GLU A 19 8.80 22.40 -6.19
CA GLU A 19 7.82 21.71 -5.36
C GLU A 19 7.09 20.61 -6.13
N PHE A 20 6.68 20.88 -7.37
CA PHE A 20 6.07 19.85 -8.22
C PHE A 20 7.03 18.68 -8.47
N ARG A 21 8.31 18.96 -8.72
CA ARG A 21 9.35 17.94 -8.89
C ARG A 21 9.51 17.09 -7.63
N ASP A 22 9.50 17.69 -6.45
CA ASP A 22 9.64 16.94 -5.20
C ASP A 22 8.38 16.11 -4.90
N ALA A 23 7.19 16.60 -5.24
CA ALA A 23 5.97 15.81 -5.20
C ALA A 23 6.01 14.59 -6.13
N ILE A 24 6.55 14.74 -7.34
CA ILE A 24 6.75 13.61 -8.28
C ILE A 24 7.70 12.55 -7.69
N LYS A 25 8.79 12.96 -7.02
CA LYS A 25 9.69 11.99 -6.36
C LYS A 25 8.97 11.18 -5.30
N ILE A 26 8.15 11.83 -4.47
CA ILE A 26 7.36 11.16 -3.44
C ILE A 26 6.37 10.20 -4.09
N PHE A 27 5.67 10.63 -5.13
CA PHE A 27 4.73 9.79 -5.88
C PHE A 27 5.41 8.54 -6.47
N ILE A 28 6.59 8.68 -7.09
CA ILE A 28 7.37 7.54 -7.58
C ILE A 28 7.74 6.59 -6.43
N ALA A 29 8.20 7.12 -5.29
CA ALA A 29 8.58 6.30 -4.14
C ALA A 29 7.40 5.50 -3.56
N ILE A 30 6.17 6.05 -3.61
CA ILE A 30 4.95 5.31 -3.26
C ILE A 30 4.77 4.12 -4.21
N PHE A 31 4.88 4.33 -5.53
CA PHE A 31 4.74 3.28 -6.54
C PHE A 31 5.81 2.19 -6.42
N GLU A 32 7.06 2.57 -6.14
CA GLU A 32 8.14 1.63 -5.87
C GLU A 32 7.79 0.73 -4.67
N LEU A 33 7.28 1.33 -3.57
CA LEU A 33 6.87 0.57 -2.39
C LEU A 33 5.66 -0.36 -2.68
N ILE A 34 4.66 0.14 -3.42
CA ILE A 34 3.52 -0.67 -3.87
C ILE A 34 4.01 -1.88 -4.67
N ASN A 35 4.92 -1.68 -5.61
CA ASN A 35 5.43 -2.76 -6.44
C ASN A 35 6.31 -3.74 -5.66
N LEU A 36 7.02 -3.25 -4.64
CA LEU A 36 7.84 -4.08 -3.76
C LEU A 36 7.00 -4.95 -2.81
N LYS A 37 5.96 -4.38 -2.19
CA LYS A 37 5.22 -5.02 -1.07
C LYS A 37 3.95 -5.73 -1.50
N LEU A 38 3.38 -5.41 -2.66
CA LEU A 38 2.09 -5.94 -3.08
C LEU A 38 2.22 -6.75 -4.36
N GLN A 39 2.05 -8.07 -4.26
CA GLN A 39 2.06 -8.97 -5.42
C GLN A 39 0.68 -9.02 -6.11
N ASN A 40 -0.40 -9.14 -5.33
CA ASN A 40 -1.77 -9.25 -5.85
C ASN A 40 -2.54 -7.92 -5.74
N LYS A 41 -2.31 -7.03 -6.71
CA LYS A 41 -2.94 -5.70 -6.80
C LYS A 41 -3.47 -5.44 -8.22
N LYS A 42 -4.55 -4.68 -8.31
CA LYS A 42 -4.91 -3.98 -9.54
C LYS A 42 -4.64 -2.50 -9.37
N LEU A 43 -3.96 -1.91 -10.34
CA LEU A 43 -3.65 -0.49 -10.37
C LEU A 43 -4.43 0.14 -11.50
N TYR A 44 -5.13 1.22 -11.21
CA TYR A 44 -5.93 1.95 -12.16
C TYR A 44 -5.54 3.43 -12.21
N LYS A 45 -5.83 4.02 -13.35
CA LYS A 45 -5.72 5.46 -13.60
C LYS A 45 -6.81 5.87 -14.57
N GLU A 46 -6.97 7.17 -14.70
CA GLU A 46 -7.73 7.77 -15.78
C GLU A 46 -6.95 7.73 -17.13
N ASP A 47 -7.66 7.91 -18.24
CA ASP A 47 -7.10 8.22 -19.55
C ASP A 47 -6.11 9.40 -19.46
N ASN A 48 -4.98 9.22 -20.14
CA ASN A 48 -3.92 10.19 -20.31
C ASN A 48 -4.42 11.58 -20.75
N ILE A 49 -5.51 11.65 -21.52
CA ILE A 49 -6.09 12.91 -22.01
C ILE A 49 -6.61 13.77 -20.86
N ILE A 50 -7.17 13.16 -19.82
CA ILE A 50 -7.76 13.92 -18.70
C ILE A 50 -6.68 14.58 -17.84
N TYR A 51 -5.51 13.96 -17.65
CA TYR A 51 -4.38 14.60 -16.96
C TYR A 51 -3.97 15.93 -17.63
N LEU A 52 -4.19 16.08 -18.94
CA LEU A 52 -3.86 17.31 -19.67
C LEU A 52 -4.77 18.50 -19.28
N LYS A 53 -5.90 18.23 -18.62
CA LYS A 53 -6.88 19.23 -18.20
C LYS A 53 -6.63 19.77 -16.79
N TYR A 54 -5.77 19.10 -16.01
CA TYR A 54 -5.46 19.53 -14.66
C TYR A 54 -4.25 20.45 -14.61
N ASP A 55 -4.29 21.38 -13.67
CA ASP A 55 -3.15 22.21 -13.33
C ASP A 55 -2.33 21.49 -12.25
N ALA A 56 -1.02 21.42 -12.43
CA ALA A 56 -0.11 20.96 -11.38
C ALA A 56 0.48 22.16 -10.64
N ILE A 57 1.03 23.09 -11.42
CA ILE A 57 1.51 24.38 -10.94
C ILE A 57 0.39 25.40 -11.18
N ARG A 58 0.20 26.34 -10.26
CA ARG A 58 -0.85 27.36 -10.41
C ARG A 58 -0.76 28.06 -11.78
N ASP A 59 -1.90 28.16 -12.45
CA ASP A 59 -2.05 28.75 -13.79
C ASP A 59 -1.25 28.04 -14.91
N SER A 60 -0.85 26.78 -14.68
CA SER A 60 -0.11 25.95 -15.64
C SER A 60 -0.73 24.57 -15.78
N ASN A 61 -0.94 24.12 -17.02
CA ASN A 61 -1.37 22.74 -17.26
C ASN A 61 -0.27 21.73 -16.91
N PHE A 62 -0.72 20.52 -16.56
CA PHE A 62 0.14 19.41 -16.15
C PHE A 62 1.29 19.10 -17.13
N THR A 63 1.03 19.12 -18.44
CA THR A 63 2.05 18.77 -19.45
C THR A 63 3.14 19.82 -19.53
N ALA A 64 2.79 21.10 -19.41
CA ALA A 64 3.76 22.18 -19.35
C ALA A 64 4.64 22.01 -18.11
N SER A 65 4.04 21.81 -16.93
CA SER A 65 4.77 21.57 -15.67
C SER A 65 5.70 20.35 -15.76
N LEU A 66 5.20 19.22 -16.30
CA LEU A 66 5.99 18.00 -16.47
C LEU A 66 7.14 18.20 -17.48
N ASN A 67 6.93 19.04 -18.49
CA ASN A 67 7.96 19.30 -19.49
C ASN A 67 9.11 20.15 -18.99
N GLN A 68 8.88 21.01 -18.00
CA GLN A 68 9.90 21.86 -17.38
C GLN A 68 10.92 21.08 -16.56
N ILE A 69 10.55 19.89 -16.05
CA ILE A 69 11.45 19.04 -15.26
C ILE A 69 12.71 18.68 -16.06
N LYS A 70 13.85 19.21 -15.61
CA LYS A 70 15.17 18.99 -16.23
C LYS A 70 15.72 17.58 -16.04
N ASP A 71 15.38 16.94 -14.93
CA ASP A 71 15.80 15.57 -14.64
C ASP A 71 15.07 14.57 -15.56
N LYS A 72 15.79 14.10 -16.59
CA LYS A 72 15.26 13.17 -17.58
C LYS A 72 14.90 11.81 -16.97
N SER A 73 15.65 11.36 -15.97
CA SER A 73 15.43 10.06 -15.33
C SER A 73 14.12 10.07 -14.54
N LEU A 74 13.93 11.11 -13.72
CA LEU A 74 12.72 11.35 -12.96
C LEU A 74 11.49 11.48 -13.86
N LYS A 75 11.60 12.32 -14.90
CA LYS A 75 10.54 12.53 -15.89
C LYS A 75 10.15 11.24 -16.61
N THR A 76 11.13 10.40 -16.94
CA THR A 76 10.88 9.11 -17.60
C THR A 76 10.23 8.12 -16.65
N ALA A 77 10.72 8.01 -15.42
CA ALA A 77 10.12 7.15 -14.39
C ALA A 77 8.66 7.50 -14.14
N PHE A 78 8.37 8.79 -13.95
CA PHE A 78 7.00 9.28 -13.77
C PHE A 78 6.12 9.00 -15.00
N ARG A 79 6.63 9.23 -16.21
CA ARG A 79 5.87 8.94 -17.44
C ARG A 79 5.57 7.46 -17.61
N ASN A 80 6.49 6.59 -17.22
CA ASN A 80 6.29 5.14 -17.25
C ASN A 80 5.23 4.69 -16.24
N ILE A 81 4.99 5.47 -15.17
CA ILE A 81 3.89 5.21 -14.25
C ILE A 81 2.58 5.73 -14.85
N VAL A 82 2.49 7.01 -15.22
CA VAL A 82 1.20 7.62 -15.55
C VAL A 82 0.73 7.33 -16.99
N PHE A 83 1.64 7.27 -17.97
CA PHE A 83 1.27 7.27 -19.39
C PHE A 83 1.48 5.94 -20.11
N ASN A 84 2.26 5.02 -19.53
CA ASN A 84 2.51 3.74 -20.18
C ASN A 84 1.32 2.80 -19.98
N LYS A 85 0.79 2.25 -21.08
CA LYS A 85 -0.33 1.28 -21.08
C LYS A 85 -0.02 -0.03 -20.36
N SER A 86 1.25 -0.35 -20.13
CA SER A 86 1.67 -1.52 -19.33
C SER A 86 1.72 -1.24 -17.82
N ASN A 87 1.56 0.02 -17.41
CA ASN A 87 1.37 0.44 -16.02
C ASN A 87 -0.08 0.94 -15.83
N PRO A 88 -0.53 1.46 -14.66
CA PRO A 88 -1.93 1.36 -14.19
C PRO A 88 -2.96 1.37 -15.32
N GLN A 89 -3.87 0.40 -15.30
CA GLN A 89 -4.86 0.22 -16.36
C GLN A 89 -5.84 1.39 -16.37
N GLU A 90 -6.33 1.73 -17.55
CA GLU A 90 -7.37 2.75 -17.69
C GLU A 90 -8.69 2.18 -17.17
N TRP A 91 -9.19 2.71 -16.04
CA TRP A 91 -10.41 2.19 -15.44
C TRP A 91 -11.63 2.37 -16.36
N ARG A 92 -11.61 3.31 -17.30
CA ARG A 92 -12.69 3.51 -18.29
C ARG A 92 -12.99 2.27 -19.13
N GLN A 93 -12.01 1.40 -19.33
CA GLN A 93 -12.19 0.14 -20.05
C GLN A 93 -12.99 -0.89 -19.24
N GLU A 94 -13.04 -0.71 -17.92
CA GLU A 94 -13.76 -1.54 -16.95
C GLU A 94 -14.73 -0.70 -16.11
N GLN A 95 -15.21 0.43 -16.65
CA GLN A 95 -16.04 1.39 -15.90
C GLN A 95 -17.28 0.71 -15.33
N VAL A 96 -17.54 0.93 -14.04
CA VAL A 96 -18.73 0.36 -13.37
C VAL A 96 -19.80 1.41 -13.04
N HIS A 97 -19.42 2.68 -12.89
CA HIS A 97 -20.41 3.74 -12.62
C HIS A 97 -21.15 4.14 -13.90
N ALA A 98 -22.44 4.42 -13.76
CA ALA A 98 -23.24 4.86 -14.89
C ALA A 98 -22.98 6.34 -15.19
N SER A 99 -23.02 6.72 -16.46
CA SER A 99 -22.94 8.13 -16.89
C SER A 99 -24.10 9.00 -16.38
N SER A 100 -25.20 8.38 -15.94
CA SER A 100 -26.34 9.05 -15.31
C SER A 100 -26.16 9.28 -13.82
N ASP A 101 -25.17 8.63 -13.18
CA ASP A 101 -24.91 8.81 -11.76
C ASP A 101 -24.21 10.14 -11.51
N PHE A 102 -24.47 10.70 -10.33
CA PHE A 102 -23.89 11.94 -9.86
C PHE A 102 -23.11 11.71 -8.57
N PHE A 103 -21.88 12.21 -8.51
CA PHE A 103 -20.95 12.04 -7.42
C PHE A 103 -20.36 13.39 -7.04
N ASP A 104 -20.47 13.71 -5.75
CA ASP A 104 -19.79 14.85 -5.14
C ASP A 104 -18.92 14.36 -3.98
N TYR A 105 -17.76 15.00 -3.76
CA TYR A 105 -17.00 14.80 -2.53
C TYR A 105 -17.23 15.92 -1.53
N LEU A 106 -17.20 15.57 -0.25
CA LEU A 106 -17.29 16.51 0.86
C LEU A 106 -15.92 17.16 1.12
N THR A 107 -15.88 18.48 1.04
CA THR A 107 -14.68 19.28 1.34
C THR A 107 -14.56 19.56 2.84
N VAL A 108 -13.38 20.03 3.27
CA VAL A 108 -13.12 20.44 4.66
C VAL A 108 -14.07 21.55 5.15
N ASP A 109 -14.53 22.40 4.25
CA ASP A 109 -15.46 23.50 4.55
C ASP A 109 -16.93 23.07 4.50
N SER A 110 -17.19 21.75 4.52
CA SER A 110 -18.53 21.15 4.42
C SER A 110 -19.30 21.50 3.13
N ASN A 111 -18.59 21.92 2.09
CA ASN A 111 -19.15 22.08 0.74
C ASN A 111 -18.99 20.79 -0.08
N TYR A 112 -19.84 20.64 -1.08
CA TYR A 112 -19.79 19.54 -2.05
C TYR A 112 -19.16 20.01 -3.36
N LYS A 113 -18.31 19.17 -3.94
CA LYS A 113 -17.66 19.42 -5.23
C LYS A 113 -17.84 18.22 -6.16
N ASN A 114 -18.23 18.51 -7.39
CA ASN A 114 -18.47 17.50 -8.41
C ASN A 114 -17.21 16.75 -8.80
N VAL A 115 -17.34 15.43 -8.87
CA VAL A 115 -16.29 14.49 -9.26
C VAL A 115 -16.82 13.44 -10.23
N ASN A 116 -17.86 13.77 -11.00
CA ASN A 116 -18.37 12.89 -12.04
C ASN A 116 -17.29 12.57 -13.06
N ASP A 117 -17.34 11.35 -13.59
CA ASP A 117 -16.40 10.88 -14.61
C ASP A 117 -14.92 11.00 -14.18
N THR A 118 -14.64 10.86 -12.88
CA THR A 118 -13.27 10.84 -12.33
C THR A 118 -12.98 9.50 -11.65
N SER A 119 -11.71 9.26 -11.30
CA SER A 119 -11.32 8.10 -10.49
C SER A 119 -12.00 8.08 -9.12
N LEU A 120 -12.46 9.22 -8.57
CA LEU A 120 -13.21 9.27 -7.32
C LEU A 120 -14.61 8.67 -7.48
N ALA A 121 -15.34 9.03 -8.53
CA ALA A 121 -16.65 8.44 -8.83
C ALA A 121 -16.53 6.92 -9.06
N GLU A 122 -15.54 6.50 -9.85
CA GLU A 122 -15.33 5.09 -10.18
C GLU A 122 -15.00 4.26 -8.93
N VAL A 123 -14.08 4.71 -8.07
CA VAL A 123 -13.73 3.96 -6.86
C VAL A 123 -14.89 3.92 -5.86
N ALA A 124 -15.69 5.00 -5.77
CA ALA A 124 -16.86 5.05 -4.91
C ALA A 124 -17.90 4.00 -5.32
N GLU A 125 -18.18 3.90 -6.62
CA GLU A 125 -19.12 2.91 -7.14
C GLU A 125 -18.64 1.47 -6.90
N ARG A 126 -17.36 1.20 -7.17
CA ARG A 126 -16.79 -0.15 -6.90
C ARG A 126 -16.87 -0.52 -5.43
N LYS A 127 -16.63 0.44 -4.53
CA LYS A 127 -16.77 0.22 -3.09
C LYS A 127 -18.21 -0.08 -2.69
N LEU A 128 -19.19 0.63 -3.25
CA LEU A 128 -20.61 0.31 -3.03
C LEU A 128 -20.97 -1.11 -3.50
N GLN A 129 -20.45 -1.54 -4.65
CA GLN A 129 -20.76 -2.84 -5.23
C GLN A 129 -20.04 -4.00 -4.50
N ASN A 130 -18.87 -3.74 -3.90
CA ASN A 130 -18.09 -4.76 -3.18
C ASN A 130 -17.30 -4.15 -2.01
N ASP A 131 -17.94 -4.04 -0.86
CA ASP A 131 -17.33 -3.47 0.35
C ASP A 131 -16.26 -4.37 1.00
N ASN A 132 -16.22 -5.66 0.65
CA ASN A 132 -15.20 -6.59 1.15
C ASN A 132 -13.81 -6.40 0.51
N GLN A 133 -13.74 -5.64 -0.58
CA GLN A 133 -12.50 -5.33 -1.27
C GLN A 133 -11.86 -4.06 -0.70
N ASN A 134 -10.54 -4.09 -0.50
CA ASN A 134 -9.79 -2.89 -0.14
C ASN A 134 -9.55 -2.00 -1.37
N TYR A 135 -9.94 -0.73 -1.26
CA TYR A 135 -9.72 0.33 -2.24
C TYR A 135 -8.82 1.42 -1.65
N LEU A 136 -7.92 1.97 -2.48
CA LEU A 136 -7.01 3.04 -2.07
C LEU A 136 -6.86 4.07 -3.19
N LEU A 137 -6.93 5.35 -2.82
CA LEU A 137 -6.62 6.47 -3.72
C LEU A 137 -5.20 6.99 -3.46
N LEU A 138 -4.43 7.15 -4.53
CA LEU A 138 -3.11 7.77 -4.53
C LEU A 138 -3.26 9.23 -4.94
N ASN A 139 -3.15 10.11 -3.95
CA ASN A 139 -3.16 11.55 -4.15
C ASN A 139 -1.74 12.05 -4.43
N PHE A 140 -1.66 13.14 -5.19
CA PHE A 140 -0.47 13.95 -5.24
C PHE A 140 -0.30 14.74 -3.94
N LEU A 141 0.96 14.91 -3.50
CA LEU A 141 1.30 15.66 -2.29
C LEU A 141 0.63 17.03 -2.27
N ASN A 142 0.20 17.50 -1.10
CA ASN A 142 -0.40 18.82 -0.92
C ASN A 142 -1.78 19.03 -1.57
N SER A 143 -2.46 17.96 -2.01
CA SER A 143 -3.87 18.05 -2.44
C SER A 143 -4.81 18.55 -1.34
N SER A 144 -6.00 19.06 -1.72
CA SER A 144 -7.05 19.58 -0.83
C SER A 144 -7.77 18.51 -0.02
N PHE A 145 -7.55 17.22 -0.30
CA PHE A 145 -8.08 16.11 0.46
C PHE A 145 -7.36 16.00 1.81
N LYS A 146 -7.80 16.81 2.79
CA LYS A 146 -7.12 16.98 4.09
C LYS A 146 -7.85 16.38 5.29
N ILE A 147 -9.03 15.78 5.10
CA ILE A 147 -9.78 15.15 6.19
C ILE A 147 -8.96 13.94 6.69
N PRO A 148 -8.47 13.94 7.94
CA PRO A 148 -7.66 12.84 8.45
C PRO A 148 -8.47 11.56 8.60
N HIS A 149 -7.86 10.41 8.32
CA HIS A 149 -8.47 9.12 8.59
C HIS A 149 -8.52 8.88 10.11
N PRO A 150 -9.67 8.46 10.69
CA PRO A 150 -9.82 8.33 12.14
C PRO A 150 -8.93 7.24 12.76
N GLU A 151 -8.66 6.16 12.02
CA GLU A 151 -7.93 4.99 12.54
C GLU A 151 -6.51 4.80 12.00
N ILE A 152 -6.15 5.42 10.87
CA ILE A 152 -4.90 5.15 10.16
C ILE A 152 -4.10 6.45 10.08
N ASN A 153 -3.04 6.51 10.87
CA ASN A 153 -2.21 7.70 10.99
C ASN A 153 -1.67 8.15 9.62
N ARG A 154 -1.72 9.45 9.35
CA ARG A 154 -1.25 10.10 8.10
C ARG A 154 -2.02 9.73 6.82
N CYS A 155 -3.03 8.85 6.91
CA CYS A 155 -3.98 8.65 5.82
C CYS A 155 -5.07 9.72 5.88
N CYS A 156 -5.68 9.98 4.73
CA CYS A 156 -6.84 10.86 4.61
C CYS A 156 -8.06 10.03 4.19
N LEU A 157 -9.24 10.48 4.63
CA LEU A 157 -10.52 9.88 4.26
C LEU A 157 -11.23 10.82 3.28
N ILE A 158 -11.57 10.34 2.09
CA ILE A 158 -12.38 11.11 1.13
C ILE A 158 -13.81 10.60 1.23
N THR A 159 -14.73 11.50 1.58
CA THR A 159 -16.16 11.19 1.71
C THR A 159 -16.87 11.60 0.44
N ILE A 160 -17.58 10.67 -0.19
CA ILE A 160 -18.25 10.84 -1.48
C ILE A 160 -19.73 10.55 -1.30
N VAL A 161 -20.58 11.38 -1.90
CA VAL A 161 -22.03 11.23 -1.94
C VAL A 161 -22.46 10.88 -3.36
N LYS A 162 -23.21 9.79 -3.50
CA LYS A 162 -23.83 9.39 -4.78
C LYS A 162 -25.28 9.89 -4.83
N ASN A 163 -25.68 10.48 -5.96
CA ASN A 163 -27.05 10.90 -6.26
C ASN A 163 -27.72 11.74 -5.15
N ASN A 164 -26.94 12.63 -4.51
CA ASN A 164 -27.35 13.47 -3.38
C ASN A 164 -27.78 12.70 -2.11
N ASP A 165 -27.45 11.41 -1.99
CA ASP A 165 -27.70 10.62 -0.79
C ASP A 165 -26.67 10.95 0.31
N ILE A 166 -26.97 12.00 1.07
CA ILE A 166 -26.12 12.45 2.18
C ILE A 166 -26.14 11.50 3.40
N ILE A 167 -27.04 10.50 3.41
CA ILE A 167 -27.17 9.54 4.50
C ILE A 167 -26.20 8.38 4.27
N ASN A 168 -26.16 7.85 3.05
CA ASN A 168 -25.31 6.71 2.68
C ASN A 168 -24.00 7.18 2.03
N GLN A 169 -23.17 7.84 2.82
CA GLN A 169 -21.89 8.37 2.37
C GLN A 169 -20.86 7.24 2.16
N ILE A 170 -20.02 7.41 1.14
CA ILE A 170 -19.00 6.45 0.74
C ILE A 170 -17.65 7.01 1.15
N CYS A 171 -17.00 6.35 2.10
CA CYS A 171 -15.69 6.77 2.58
C CYS A 171 -14.59 5.94 1.90
N VAL A 172 -13.61 6.61 1.29
CA VAL A 172 -12.50 5.96 0.58
C VAL A 172 -11.18 6.43 1.17
N ASP A 173 -10.31 5.47 1.49
CA ASP A 173 -8.98 5.72 2.02
C ASP A 173 -8.10 6.38 0.94
N SER A 174 -7.30 7.36 1.33
CA SER A 174 -6.36 8.04 0.45
C SER A 174 -5.05 8.34 1.14
N ILE A 175 -3.97 8.36 0.34
CA ILE A 175 -2.62 8.64 0.80
C ILE A 175 -1.91 9.58 -0.17
N ASP A 176 -0.90 10.30 0.31
CA ASP A 176 -0.09 11.20 -0.52
C ASP A 176 1.42 11.07 -0.27
N ASN A 177 1.84 10.15 0.60
CA ASN A 177 3.22 9.92 0.95
C ASN A 177 3.49 8.45 1.33
N LYS A 178 4.77 8.08 1.31
CA LYS A 178 5.23 6.71 1.58
C LYS A 178 4.84 6.23 2.99
N LEU A 179 4.97 7.07 4.01
CA LEU A 179 4.69 6.67 5.39
C LEU A 179 3.18 6.42 5.62
N ALA A 180 2.32 7.19 4.95
CA ALA A 180 0.89 6.93 4.93
C ALA A 180 0.56 5.58 4.27
N LEU A 181 1.21 5.25 3.14
CA LEU A 181 1.09 3.93 2.53
C LEU A 181 1.52 2.83 3.52
N GLU A 182 2.61 3.03 4.25
CA GLU A 182 3.06 2.07 5.24
C GLU A 182 2.00 1.86 6.31
N HIS A 183 1.51 2.91 6.96
CA HIS A 183 0.45 2.75 7.96
C HIS A 183 -0.82 2.11 7.41
N TRP A 184 -1.21 2.42 6.17
CA TRP A 184 -2.37 1.80 5.53
C TRP A 184 -2.16 0.30 5.27
N LEU A 185 -0.99 -0.08 4.76
CA LEU A 185 -0.63 -1.47 4.52
C LEU A 185 -0.55 -2.27 5.82
N GLU A 186 -0.08 -1.65 6.90
CA GLU A 186 -0.10 -2.28 8.22
C GLU A 186 -1.53 -2.52 8.68
N ASN A 187 -2.35 -1.47 8.66
CA ASN A 187 -3.72 -1.56 9.15
C ASN A 187 -4.57 -2.58 8.37
N LYS A 188 -4.46 -2.59 7.03
CA LYS A 188 -5.31 -3.44 6.18
C LYS A 188 -4.78 -4.86 5.98
N PHE A 189 -3.46 -5.06 6.05
CA PHE A 189 -2.85 -6.33 5.66
C PHE A 189 -1.73 -6.81 6.58
N ASN A 190 -1.34 -6.05 7.60
CA ASN A 190 -0.16 -6.31 8.44
C ASN A 190 1.15 -6.44 7.63
N LEU A 191 1.27 -5.71 6.51
CA LEU A 191 2.38 -5.88 5.55
C LEU A 191 3.60 -4.99 5.79
N THR A 192 3.55 -4.04 6.72
CA THR A 192 4.65 -3.07 6.91
C THR A 192 5.09 -3.01 8.36
N LYS A 193 6.35 -3.40 8.59
CA LYS A 193 6.89 -3.71 9.92
C LYS A 193 6.30 -2.85 11.03
N ILE A 194 5.74 -3.48 12.07
CA ILE A 194 5.91 -2.92 13.41
C ILE A 194 7.41 -2.97 13.62
N GLU A 195 8.07 -1.81 13.53
CA GLU A 195 9.51 -1.74 13.71
C GLU A 195 9.88 -2.44 15.03
N TYR A 196 10.79 -3.40 14.91
CA TYR A 196 11.42 -4.03 16.04
C TYR A 196 12.77 -3.32 16.27
N PRO A 197 12.94 -2.60 17.39
CA PRO A 197 14.16 -1.83 17.64
C PRO A 197 15.39 -2.73 17.71
N SER A 198 16.51 -2.28 17.12
CA SER A 198 17.77 -3.03 17.13
C SER A 198 18.37 -3.19 18.54
N ASP A 199 17.94 -2.38 19.50
CA ASP A 199 18.33 -2.39 20.91
C ASP A 199 17.22 -2.91 21.84
N ALA A 200 16.17 -3.53 21.27
CA ALA A 200 15.05 -4.02 22.05
C ALA A 200 15.50 -5.08 23.07
N PRO A 201 15.12 -4.94 24.36
CA PRO A 201 15.58 -5.83 25.43
C PRO A 201 14.86 -7.20 25.43
N LYS A 202 13.89 -7.41 24.53
CA LYS A 202 13.06 -8.62 24.45
C LYS A 202 12.97 -9.06 22.99
N PRO A 203 12.95 -10.37 22.69
CA PRO A 203 12.76 -10.88 21.33
C PRO A 203 11.49 -10.32 20.67
N PRO A 204 11.43 -10.23 19.33
CA PRO A 204 10.27 -9.72 18.64
C PRO A 204 9.02 -10.55 18.96
N ARG A 205 7.86 -9.91 18.99
CA ARG A 205 6.58 -10.63 18.91
C ARG A 205 6.38 -11.13 17.48
N ASP A 206 5.57 -12.16 17.31
CA ASP A 206 5.28 -12.72 15.99
C ASP A 206 4.73 -11.62 15.05
N GLU A 207 3.91 -10.70 15.59
CA GLU A 207 3.36 -9.53 14.90
C GLU A 207 4.40 -8.49 14.48
N GLN A 208 5.65 -8.60 14.93
CA GLN A 208 6.77 -7.73 14.56
C GLN A 208 7.70 -8.38 13.52
N THR A 209 7.29 -9.54 12.98
CA THR A 209 8.05 -10.32 12.00
C THR A 209 7.18 -10.64 10.79
N ILE A 210 7.77 -11.21 9.73
CA ILE A 210 7.05 -11.68 8.54
C ILE A 210 5.96 -12.73 8.86
N LEU A 211 6.01 -13.41 10.01
CA LEU A 211 5.06 -14.46 10.41
C LEU A 211 3.61 -13.98 10.54
N ARG A 212 3.41 -12.67 10.69
CA ARG A 212 2.09 -12.04 10.73
C ARG A 212 1.39 -11.97 9.38
N ASP A 213 2.11 -12.19 8.28
CA ASP A 213 1.54 -12.22 6.93
C ASP A 213 0.68 -13.49 6.79
N THR A 214 -0.60 -13.34 7.11
CA THR A 214 -1.60 -14.43 7.05
C THR A 214 -1.86 -14.94 5.62
N THR A 215 -1.42 -14.22 4.59
CA THR A 215 -1.52 -14.68 3.19
C THR A 215 -0.38 -15.65 2.84
N ARG A 216 0.73 -15.57 3.56
CA ARG A 216 1.92 -16.41 3.39
C ARG A 216 2.03 -17.52 4.44
N PHE A 217 1.61 -17.25 5.66
CA PHE A 217 1.74 -18.14 6.82
C PHE A 217 0.39 -18.50 7.44
N ARG A 218 0.27 -19.75 7.89
CA ARG A 218 -0.79 -20.18 8.82
C ARG A 218 -0.21 -20.50 10.20
N LYS A 219 -0.90 -20.10 11.26
CA LYS A 219 -0.57 -20.53 12.64
C LYS A 219 -0.83 -22.03 12.78
N THR A 220 0.07 -22.75 13.42
CA THR A 220 -0.17 -24.13 13.87
C THR A 220 -0.65 -24.13 15.33
N SER A 221 -1.07 -25.29 15.83
CA SER A 221 -1.31 -25.51 17.26
C SER A 221 -0.03 -25.73 18.07
N SER A 222 1.10 -25.93 17.39
CA SER A 222 2.37 -26.34 17.97
C SER A 222 3.22 -25.15 18.41
N ARG A 223 4.08 -25.39 19.41
CA ARG A 223 4.97 -24.36 19.96
C ARG A 223 6.39 -24.89 20.14
N CYS A 224 7.36 -24.01 19.92
CA CYS A 224 8.77 -24.21 20.24
C CYS A 224 9.25 -23.00 21.06
N GLN A 225 9.92 -23.22 22.19
CA GLN A 225 10.39 -22.13 23.08
C GLN A 225 9.30 -21.11 23.45
N ASP A 226 8.09 -21.61 23.76
CA ASP A 226 6.87 -20.83 24.01
C ASP A 226 6.34 -19.99 22.82
N ARG A 227 6.99 -20.06 21.66
CA ARG A 227 6.58 -19.39 20.42
C ARG A 227 5.75 -20.29 19.55
N VAL A 228 4.77 -19.70 18.87
CA VAL A 228 3.92 -20.43 17.93
C VAL A 228 4.75 -20.81 16.71
N ILE A 229 4.61 -22.05 16.27
CA ILE A 229 5.17 -22.49 14.99
C ILE A 229 4.17 -22.12 13.90
N TYR A 230 4.66 -21.49 12.83
CA TYR A 230 3.91 -21.12 11.65
C TYR A 230 4.31 -22.02 10.49
N TYR A 231 3.36 -22.26 9.59
CA TYR A 231 3.60 -23.01 8.36
C TYR A 231 3.46 -22.09 7.17
N GLU A 232 4.51 -21.99 6.35
CA GLU A 232 4.54 -21.23 5.11
C GLU A 232 3.83 -22.01 3.99
N LEU A 233 2.81 -21.40 3.39
CA LEU A 233 1.92 -22.08 2.46
C LEU A 233 2.58 -22.46 1.12
N ILE A 234 3.53 -21.65 0.64
CA ILE A 234 4.12 -21.82 -0.70
C ILE A 234 5.22 -22.88 -0.70
N THR A 235 6.16 -22.78 0.24
CA THR A 235 7.35 -23.66 0.29
C THR A 235 7.13 -24.89 1.17
N ALA A 236 6.00 -24.95 1.88
CA ALA A 236 5.68 -25.97 2.86
C ALA A 236 6.67 -26.05 4.03
N THR A 237 7.34 -24.95 4.40
CA THR A 237 8.32 -24.91 5.50
C THR A 237 7.69 -24.45 6.81
N TYR A 238 8.35 -24.75 7.93
CA TYR A 238 7.93 -24.32 9.26
C TYR A 238 8.86 -23.24 9.81
N TRP A 239 8.27 -22.26 10.49
CA TRP A 239 8.97 -21.07 10.96
C TRP A 239 8.55 -20.74 12.39
N TYR A 240 9.46 -20.29 13.23
CA TYR A 240 9.12 -19.67 14.52
C TYR A 240 10.14 -18.59 14.91
N VAL A 241 9.76 -17.65 15.78
CA VAL A 241 10.68 -16.64 16.32
C VAL A 241 11.64 -17.28 17.31
N ASP A 242 12.96 -17.13 17.14
CA ASP A 242 13.89 -17.54 18.20
C ASP A 242 13.68 -16.66 19.44
N ASN A 243 13.27 -17.27 20.54
CA ASN A 243 12.92 -16.57 21.76
C ASN A 243 14.13 -16.27 22.66
N LEU A 244 15.33 -16.67 22.26
CA LEU A 244 16.58 -16.47 22.99
C LEU A 244 17.38 -15.27 22.47
N HIS A 245 17.07 -14.78 21.27
CA HIS A 245 17.77 -13.66 20.64
C HIS A 245 16.90 -12.40 20.57
N ASN A 246 17.50 -11.25 20.84
CA ASN A 246 16.84 -9.94 20.83
C ASN A 246 17.72 -8.89 20.13
N GLY A 247 17.14 -7.70 19.89
CA GLY A 247 17.80 -6.62 19.18
C GLY A 247 18.33 -7.05 17.81
N GLN A 248 19.56 -6.68 17.49
CA GLN A 248 20.24 -7.02 16.23
C GLN A 248 20.42 -8.53 16.00
N ALA A 249 20.40 -9.36 17.05
CA ALA A 249 20.55 -10.81 16.92
C ALA A 249 19.24 -11.53 16.61
N SER A 250 18.11 -10.82 16.63
CA SER A 250 16.78 -11.42 16.45
C SER A 250 16.63 -12.03 15.06
N HIS A 251 16.12 -13.25 15.02
CA HIS A 251 15.88 -13.99 13.79
C HIS A 251 14.73 -14.98 13.96
N LEU A 252 14.34 -15.59 12.85
CA LEU A 252 13.40 -16.68 12.76
C LEU A 252 14.16 -17.97 12.45
N GLU A 253 13.71 -19.07 13.01
CA GLU A 253 14.27 -20.40 12.74
C GLU A 253 13.40 -21.07 11.68
N VAL A 254 14.02 -21.64 10.64
CA VAL A 254 13.31 -22.18 9.47
C VAL A 254 13.60 -23.66 9.30
N PHE A 255 12.55 -24.46 9.13
CA PHE A 255 12.65 -25.92 8.98
C PHE A 255 11.93 -26.38 7.71
N ASP A 256 12.39 -27.50 7.17
CA ASP A 256 11.74 -28.12 6.03
C ASP A 256 10.33 -28.63 6.36
N ARG A 257 9.62 -29.11 5.34
CA ARG A 257 8.25 -29.65 5.48
C ARG A 257 8.08 -30.82 6.44
N THR A 258 9.17 -31.45 6.88
CA THR A 258 9.14 -32.57 7.82
C THR A 258 9.47 -32.13 9.25
N GLY A 259 9.96 -30.90 9.44
CA GLY A 259 10.49 -30.43 10.73
C GLY A 259 11.82 -31.08 11.11
N LYS A 260 12.32 -32.04 10.33
CA LYS A 260 13.53 -32.80 10.63
C LYS A 260 14.80 -32.02 10.37
N ASN A 261 14.79 -31.18 9.34
CA ASN A 261 15.98 -30.45 8.91
C ASN A 261 15.79 -28.94 9.13
N HIS A 262 16.68 -28.32 9.92
CA HIS A 262 16.84 -26.88 9.95
C HIS A 262 17.41 -26.40 8.62
N LEU A 263 16.81 -25.37 8.03
CA LEU A 263 17.19 -24.79 6.73
C LEU A 263 18.05 -23.53 6.89
N GLY A 264 18.10 -22.94 8.07
CA GLY A 264 18.84 -21.71 8.37
C GLY A 264 18.00 -20.70 9.14
N GLU A 265 18.62 -19.56 9.43
CA GLU A 265 17.97 -18.45 10.14
C GLU A 265 17.47 -17.43 9.14
N ALA A 266 16.30 -16.83 9.37
CA ALA A 266 15.81 -15.72 8.58
C ALA A 266 15.78 -14.42 9.37
N ASP A 267 16.02 -13.30 8.70
CA ASP A 267 15.74 -11.99 9.31
C ASP A 267 14.23 -11.78 9.55
N LEU A 268 13.86 -10.68 10.20
CA LEU A 268 12.45 -10.40 10.53
C LEU A 268 11.58 -10.11 9.29
N ASP A 269 12.20 -9.90 8.11
CA ASP A 269 11.52 -9.76 6.81
C ASP A 269 11.34 -11.10 6.08
N GLY A 270 11.97 -12.17 6.57
CA GLY A 270 11.91 -13.50 5.99
C GLY A 270 12.97 -13.79 4.92
N ASN A 271 14.07 -13.03 4.88
CA ASN A 271 15.23 -13.38 4.06
C ASN A 271 16.07 -14.43 4.78
N ILE A 272 16.19 -15.62 4.19
CA ILE A 272 16.85 -16.78 4.81
C ILE A 272 18.35 -16.78 4.53
N ASP A 273 19.15 -16.90 5.58
CA ASP A 273 20.57 -17.23 5.54
C ASP A 273 20.77 -18.74 5.76
N VAL A 274 20.85 -19.46 4.64
CA VAL A 274 21.05 -20.92 4.62
C VAL A 274 22.42 -21.35 5.15
N SER A 275 23.39 -20.44 5.25
CA SER A 275 24.72 -20.76 5.79
C SER A 275 24.69 -21.05 7.29
N LYS A 276 23.63 -20.60 7.97
CA LYS A 276 23.36 -20.83 9.40
C LYS A 276 22.53 -22.09 9.69
N CYS A 277 22.42 -22.98 8.72
CA CYS A 277 21.81 -24.29 8.92
C CYS A 277 22.51 -25.05 10.07
N ASP A 278 21.71 -25.67 10.94
CA ASP A 278 22.19 -26.49 12.06
C ASP A 278 21.58 -27.89 11.96
N ARG A 279 22.42 -28.88 11.64
CA ARG A 279 21.98 -30.27 11.39
C ARG A 279 21.43 -30.97 12.63
N ASN A 280 21.64 -30.41 13.82
CA ASN A 280 21.15 -30.98 15.07
C ASN A 280 19.80 -30.39 15.52
N LYS A 281 19.35 -29.29 14.91
CA LYS A 281 18.05 -28.69 15.22
C LYS A 281 16.94 -29.41 14.47
N THR A 282 15.90 -29.81 15.20
CA THR A 282 14.67 -30.39 14.66
C THR A 282 13.46 -29.95 15.49
N ILE A 283 12.31 -29.87 14.84
CA ILE A 283 10.99 -29.65 15.45
C ILE A 283 10.01 -30.78 15.09
N GLU A 284 10.48 -31.90 14.51
CA GLU A 284 9.65 -33.01 14.03
C GLU A 284 8.67 -33.51 15.11
N ASP A 285 9.15 -33.65 16.35
CA ASP A 285 8.34 -34.11 17.48
C ASP A 285 7.29 -33.10 17.95
N LEU A 286 7.37 -31.84 17.49
CA LEU A 286 6.46 -30.76 17.90
C LEU A 286 5.30 -30.56 16.91
N ILE A 287 5.48 -30.93 15.65
CA ILE A 287 4.55 -30.63 14.56
C ILE A 287 3.69 -31.84 14.12
N ASN A 288 3.96 -33.01 14.69
CA ASN A 288 3.22 -34.25 14.46
C ASN A 288 2.10 -34.47 15.50
#